data_AF-A0A356E9S0-F1
#
_entry.id   AF-A0A356E9S0-F1
#
_cell.length_a   1.000
_cell.length_b   1.000
_cell.length_c   1.000
_cell.angle_alpha   90.00
_cell.angle_beta   90.00
_cell.angle_gamma   90.00
#
_symmetry.space_group_name_H-M   'P 1'
#
loop_
_entity.id
_entity.type
_entity.pdbx_description
1 polymer ?
#
loop_
_entity_poly.entity_id
_entity_poly.type
_entity_poly.pdbx_seq_one_letter_code
_entity_poly.pdbx_strand_id
1 'polypeptide(L)'
;MKLSSFIKTGLTLSCLFTACSASADLLADIKERGEIVIATEARYTPFEMLENGKIVGYGKDILDEILKDLPGVKLKQLDLPLQGILAGLSAKRYDFVATSLTITKARAENYAFTYPISSATVAILKRKGDNRITSPLDMADKVAGSQAGSPQLTILKDYEQKTLLPQTGKTIKEMHEFTDYNEAYAALASQRVDFVPQAIPNLAPVIKERPELFEIVQPPFGPETYYAWAGRKDEDSASLVQFFSDGIAKLQKSGKLAELQQKWFGFTMEIPTGYVPEPTQ
;
A
#
# COMPACT_ATOMS: atom_id res chain seq x y z
N MET A 1 -79.32 42.84 29.62
CA MET A 1 -78.68 41.55 29.30
C MET A 1 -77.33 41.84 28.64
N LYS A 2 -76.21 41.62 29.33
CA LYS A 2 -74.85 41.76 28.81
C LYS A 2 -74.34 40.37 28.43
N LEU A 3 -73.89 40.18 27.19
CA LEU A 3 -73.27 38.95 26.71
C LEU A 3 -71.75 39.05 26.84
N SER A 4 -71.15 38.08 27.52
CA SER A 4 -69.71 37.90 27.69
C SER A 4 -69.10 37.15 26.51
N SER A 5 -67.93 37.59 26.02
CA SER A 5 -67.05 36.80 25.17
C SER A 5 -65.67 36.74 25.82
N PHE A 6 -65.23 35.54 26.20
CA PHE A 6 -63.88 35.24 26.66
C PHE A 6 -63.18 34.44 25.56
N ILE A 7 -62.16 35.05 24.94
CA ILE A 7 -61.23 34.37 24.03
C ILE A 7 -60.11 33.79 24.89
N LYS A 8 -59.97 32.46 24.92
CA LYS A 8 -58.81 31.76 25.49
C LYS A 8 -57.83 31.45 24.37
N THR A 9 -56.73 32.17 24.33
CA THR A 9 -55.59 31.89 23.43
C THR A 9 -54.76 30.76 24.04
N GLY A 10 -54.75 29.58 23.42
CA GLY A 10 -53.86 28.48 23.77
C GLY A 10 -52.52 28.63 23.06
N LEU A 11 -51.43 28.73 23.81
CA LEU A 11 -50.06 28.79 23.31
C LEU A 11 -49.50 27.36 23.28
N THR A 12 -49.38 26.77 22.09
CA THR A 12 -48.78 25.45 21.89
C THR A 12 -47.26 25.60 21.78
N LEU A 13 -46.52 25.05 22.73
CA LEU A 13 -45.05 25.04 22.75
C LEU A 13 -44.55 23.85 21.93
N SER A 14 -44.21 24.07 20.66
CA SER A 14 -43.54 23.06 19.83
C SER A 14 -42.05 22.97 20.22
N CYS A 15 -41.66 21.89 20.90
CA CYS A 15 -40.26 21.51 21.06
C CYS A 15 -39.71 21.05 19.71
N LEU A 16 -38.88 21.90 19.09
CA LEU A 16 -38.00 21.52 17.99
C LEU A 16 -36.92 20.60 18.56
N PHE A 17 -37.09 19.28 18.38
CA PHE A 17 -35.99 18.33 18.50
C PHE A 17 -35.04 18.58 17.32
N THR A 18 -33.98 19.35 17.54
CA THR A 18 -32.82 19.35 16.66
C THR A 18 -32.19 17.97 16.77
N ALA A 19 -32.52 17.08 15.83
CA ALA A 19 -31.80 15.85 15.64
C ALA A 19 -30.35 16.23 15.32
N CYS A 20 -29.46 16.08 16.30
CA CYS A 20 -28.03 16.08 16.05
C CYS A 20 -27.79 14.85 15.17
N SER A 21 -27.60 15.04 13.87
CA SER A 21 -27.10 13.98 13.00
C SER A 21 -25.74 13.59 13.55
N ALA A 22 -25.68 12.51 14.32
CA ALA A 22 -24.43 11.88 14.70
C ALA A 22 -23.75 11.47 13.38
N SER A 23 -22.74 12.24 12.98
CA SER A 23 -21.86 11.86 11.88
C SER A 23 -21.13 10.60 12.35
N ALA A 24 -21.31 9.50 11.61
CA ALA A 24 -20.58 8.27 11.88
C ALA A 24 -19.10 8.52 11.60
N ASP A 25 -18.27 8.44 12.63
CA ASP A 25 -16.81 8.62 12.51
C ASP A 25 -16.12 7.33 12.92
N LEU A 26 -15.53 6.63 11.94
CA LEU A 26 -14.96 5.30 12.19
C LEU A 26 -13.84 5.35 13.22
N LEU A 27 -13.07 6.44 13.29
CA LEU A 27 -12.01 6.61 14.29
C LEU A 27 -12.59 6.74 15.71
N ALA A 28 -13.68 7.49 15.88
CA ALA A 28 -14.41 7.55 17.15
C ALA A 28 -14.99 6.18 17.53
N ASP A 29 -15.61 5.47 16.60
CA ASP A 29 -16.17 4.13 16.82
C ASP A 29 -15.08 3.13 17.27
N ILE A 30 -13.90 3.20 16.64
CA ILE A 30 -12.72 2.40 17.00
C ILE A 30 -12.27 2.70 18.45
N LYS A 31 -12.22 3.99 18.83
CA LYS A 31 -11.87 4.42 20.18
C LYS A 31 -12.89 3.94 21.20
N GLU A 32 -14.18 4.03 20.89
CA GLU A 32 -15.26 3.60 21.77
C GLU A 32 -15.23 2.08 22.00
N ARG A 33 -15.09 1.29 20.94
CA ARG A 33 -15.07 -0.18 21.05
C ARG A 33 -13.72 -0.75 21.50
N GLY A 34 -12.66 0.06 21.52
CA GLY A 34 -11.33 -0.34 21.99
C GLY A 34 -10.62 -1.39 21.11
N GLU A 35 -11.00 -1.52 19.84
CA GLU A 35 -10.38 -2.45 18.88
C GLU A 35 -10.38 -1.87 17.47
N ILE A 36 -9.25 -1.99 16.77
CA ILE A 36 -9.08 -1.71 15.35
C ILE A 36 -8.73 -3.01 14.61
N VAL A 37 -9.43 -3.28 13.51
CA VAL A 37 -9.19 -4.43 12.64
C VAL A 37 -8.48 -3.95 11.37
N ILE A 38 -7.25 -4.39 11.17
CA ILE A 38 -6.43 -4.01 10.03
C ILE A 38 -6.07 -5.25 9.22
N ALA A 39 -6.30 -5.21 7.91
CA ALA A 39 -5.81 -6.25 7.01
C ALA A 39 -4.42 -5.91 6.47
N THR A 40 -3.61 -6.93 6.29
CA THR A 40 -2.30 -6.87 5.64
C THR A 40 -2.03 -8.14 4.82
N GLU A 41 -0.95 -8.16 4.04
CA GLU A 41 -0.42 -9.37 3.41
C GLU A 41 0.98 -9.63 4.00
N ALA A 42 1.12 -10.60 4.90
CA ALA A 42 2.39 -10.90 5.57
C ALA A 42 3.34 -11.77 4.72
N ARG A 43 3.38 -11.50 3.41
CA ARG A 43 4.18 -12.20 2.40
C ARG A 43 4.97 -11.23 1.50
N TYR A 44 5.07 -9.97 1.91
CA TYR A 44 5.66 -8.89 1.14
C TYR A 44 6.93 -8.36 1.81
N THR A 45 7.98 -9.18 1.81
CA THR A 45 9.26 -8.85 2.45
C THR A 45 9.92 -7.62 1.79
N PRO A 46 10.49 -6.68 2.57
CA PRO A 46 10.63 -6.66 4.03
C PRO A 46 9.57 -5.78 4.73
N PHE A 47 8.45 -5.47 4.06
CA PHE A 47 7.42 -4.59 4.60
C PHE A 47 6.52 -5.32 5.60
N GLU A 48 5.97 -6.45 5.18
CA GLU A 48 5.11 -7.30 6.00
C GLU A 48 5.47 -8.76 5.74
N MET A 49 5.93 -9.45 6.79
CA MET A 49 6.38 -10.84 6.71
C MET A 49 6.06 -11.59 8.01
N LEU A 50 5.99 -12.91 7.93
CA LEU A 50 5.86 -13.75 9.11
C LEU A 50 7.23 -14.16 9.66
N GLU A 51 7.47 -13.84 10.93
CA GLU A 51 8.60 -14.37 11.70
C GLU A 51 8.07 -15.03 12.98
N ASN A 52 8.35 -16.33 13.14
CA ASN A 52 7.86 -17.11 14.29
C ASN A 52 6.34 -17.00 14.52
N GLY A 53 5.57 -16.96 13.43
CA GLY A 53 4.11 -16.82 13.46
C GLY A 53 3.59 -15.42 13.80
N LYS A 54 4.46 -14.41 13.86
CA LYS A 54 4.10 -13.01 14.09
C LYS A 54 4.37 -12.17 12.85
N ILE A 55 3.49 -11.22 12.58
CA ILE A 55 3.69 -10.22 11.54
C ILE A 55 4.76 -9.24 12.01
N VAL A 56 5.83 -9.11 11.23
CA VAL A 56 6.95 -8.17 11.42
C VAL A 56 7.25 -7.48 10.09
N GLY A 57 8.08 -6.44 10.12
CA GLY A 57 8.54 -5.74 8.92
C GLY A 57 8.46 -4.22 9.04
N TYR A 58 8.90 -3.53 7.99
CA TYR A 58 8.91 -2.06 7.94
C TYR A 58 7.52 -1.46 8.12
N GLY A 59 6.51 -1.97 7.41
CA GLY A 59 5.13 -1.49 7.55
C GLY A 59 4.55 -1.78 8.93
N LYS A 60 4.90 -2.94 9.52
CA LYS A 60 4.50 -3.28 10.90
C LYS A 60 5.09 -2.33 11.93
N ASP A 61 6.38 -2.01 11.82
CA ASP A 61 7.04 -1.10 12.76
C ASP A 61 6.43 0.31 12.67
N ILE A 62 6.13 0.80 11.46
CA ILE A 62 5.41 2.08 11.28
C ILE A 62 4.04 2.03 11.94
N LEU A 63 3.29 0.93 11.70
CA LEU A 63 1.94 0.77 12.24
C LEU A 63 1.97 0.82 13.78
N ASP A 64 2.91 0.11 14.39
CA ASP A 64 3.06 0.09 15.84
C ASP A 64 3.43 1.45 16.42
N GLU A 65 4.30 2.21 15.74
CA GLU A 65 4.65 3.56 16.17
C GLU A 65 3.44 4.51 16.10
N ILE A 66 2.63 4.44 15.03
CA ILE A 66 1.44 5.29 14.88
C ILE A 66 0.37 4.93 15.90
N LEU A 67 0.12 3.64 16.14
CA LEU A 67 -0.92 3.19 17.07
C LEU A 67 -0.63 3.54 18.54
N LYS A 68 0.59 3.96 18.90
CA LYS A 68 0.87 4.54 20.23
C LYS A 68 0.05 5.80 20.50
N ASP A 69 -0.36 6.52 19.45
CA ASP A 69 -1.24 7.70 19.55
C ASP A 69 -2.73 7.31 19.64
N LEU A 70 -3.07 6.00 19.74
CA LEU A 70 -4.40 5.46 20.05
C LEU A 70 -4.39 4.58 21.31
N PRO A 71 -4.14 5.18 22.51
CA PRO A 71 -4.12 4.42 23.75
C PRO A 71 -5.47 3.76 24.03
N GLY A 72 -5.44 2.52 24.50
CA GLY A 72 -6.65 1.75 24.85
C GLY A 72 -7.29 0.99 23.69
N VAL A 73 -6.84 1.19 22.45
CA VAL A 73 -7.31 0.45 21.27
C VAL A 73 -6.39 -0.75 21.01
N LYS A 74 -6.96 -1.95 20.93
CA LYS A 74 -6.25 -3.18 20.58
C LYS A 74 -6.18 -3.35 19.06
N LEU A 75 -5.01 -3.71 18.54
CA LEU A 75 -4.85 -4.09 17.14
C LEU A 75 -5.24 -5.56 16.93
N LYS A 76 -6.22 -5.80 16.06
CA LYS A 76 -6.48 -7.10 15.44
C LYS A 76 -5.99 -7.07 13.99
N GLN A 77 -4.80 -7.59 13.76
CA GLN A 77 -4.20 -7.63 12.43
C GLN A 77 -4.49 -8.95 11.72
N LEU A 78 -5.09 -8.88 10.53
CA LEU A 78 -5.44 -10.02 9.69
C LEU A 78 -4.41 -10.19 8.57
N ASP A 79 -3.87 -11.39 8.39
CA ASP A 79 -3.05 -11.75 7.23
C ASP A 79 -3.94 -12.33 6.12
N LEU A 80 -4.05 -11.62 4.99
CA LEU A 80 -4.90 -11.95 3.85
C LEU A 80 -4.11 -11.81 2.55
N PRO A 81 -4.43 -12.61 1.51
CA PRO A 81 -3.83 -12.42 0.18
C PRO A 81 -4.08 -11.01 -0.37
N LEU A 82 -3.12 -10.44 -1.10
CA LEU A 82 -3.29 -9.15 -1.79
C LEU A 82 -4.51 -9.16 -2.72
N GLN A 83 -4.79 -10.30 -3.35
CA GLN A 83 -5.98 -10.50 -4.18
C GLN A 83 -7.24 -10.44 -3.31
N GLY A 84 -8.01 -9.36 -3.46
CA GLY A 84 -9.28 -9.16 -2.77
C GLY A 84 -9.18 -8.37 -1.45
N ILE A 85 -7.99 -7.97 -1.01
CA ILE A 85 -7.83 -7.15 0.21
C ILE A 85 -8.54 -5.79 0.10
N LEU A 86 -8.52 -5.17 -1.07
CA LEU A 86 -9.24 -3.92 -1.29
C LEU A 86 -10.76 -4.12 -1.37
N ALA A 87 -11.21 -5.22 -1.96
CA ALA A 87 -12.64 -5.55 -1.99
C ALA A 87 -13.19 -5.85 -0.58
N GLY A 88 -12.40 -6.49 0.29
CA GLY A 88 -12.75 -6.70 1.69
C GLY A 88 -12.86 -5.40 2.48
N LEU A 89 -12.00 -4.41 2.17
CA LEU A 89 -12.09 -3.06 2.74
C LEU A 89 -13.40 -2.37 2.35
N SER A 90 -13.78 -2.39 1.07
CA SER A 90 -15.07 -1.84 0.61
C SER A 90 -16.27 -2.54 1.25
N ALA A 91 -16.17 -3.86 1.48
CA ALA A 91 -17.19 -4.65 2.15
C ALA A 91 -17.20 -4.49 3.68
N LYS A 92 -16.42 -3.54 4.24
CA LYS A 92 -16.33 -3.24 5.67
C LYS A 92 -15.98 -4.47 6.54
N ARG A 93 -15.19 -5.42 6.01
CA ARG A 93 -14.73 -6.60 6.77
C ARG A 93 -13.62 -6.28 7.78
N TYR A 94 -12.98 -5.14 7.60
CA TYR A 94 -11.96 -4.53 8.45
C TYR A 94 -11.96 -3.02 8.21
N ASP A 95 -11.32 -2.28 9.10
CA ASP A 95 -11.36 -0.82 9.12
C ASP A 95 -10.38 -0.18 8.15
N PHE A 96 -9.22 -0.84 7.99
CA PHE A 96 -8.09 -0.30 7.26
C PHE A 96 -7.24 -1.39 6.61
N VAL A 97 -6.47 -1.02 5.59
CA VAL A 97 -5.48 -1.88 4.95
C VAL A 97 -4.09 -1.28 5.13
N ALA A 98 -3.24 -1.96 5.88
CA ALA A 98 -1.84 -1.60 6.09
C ALA A 98 -0.93 -2.68 5.46
N THR A 99 -0.82 -2.62 4.14
CA THR A 99 0.13 -3.41 3.33
C THR A 99 0.73 -2.51 2.25
N SER A 100 1.76 -2.98 1.56
CA SER A 100 2.48 -2.27 0.51
C SER A 100 1.66 -2.08 -0.79
N LEU A 101 0.65 -1.21 -0.75
CA LEU A 101 -0.18 -0.89 -1.91
C LEU A 101 0.46 0.21 -2.74
N THR A 102 0.80 -0.09 -3.99
CA THR A 102 1.16 0.97 -4.95
C THR A 102 -0.05 1.88 -5.19
N ILE A 103 0.18 3.19 -5.09
CA ILE A 103 -0.80 4.21 -5.45
C ILE A 103 -1.00 4.16 -6.98
N THR A 104 -2.21 3.81 -7.41
CA THR A 104 -2.60 3.77 -8.82
C THR A 104 -3.91 4.52 -8.99
N LYS A 105 -4.19 5.05 -10.18
CA LYS A 105 -5.41 5.79 -10.52
C LYS A 105 -6.65 4.95 -10.24
N ALA A 106 -6.67 3.71 -10.73
CA ALA A 106 -7.79 2.79 -10.50
C ALA A 106 -8.08 2.55 -9.01
N ARG A 107 -7.04 2.48 -8.16
CA ARG A 107 -7.22 2.38 -6.71
C ARG A 107 -7.64 3.70 -6.10
N ALA A 108 -6.99 4.81 -6.47
CA ALA A 108 -7.28 6.14 -5.93
C ALA A 108 -8.68 6.65 -6.30
N GLU A 109 -9.29 6.13 -7.37
CA GLU A 109 -10.70 6.36 -7.70
C GLU A 109 -11.63 5.82 -6.59
N ASN A 110 -11.30 4.68 -5.99
CA ASN A 110 -12.18 3.93 -5.08
C ASN A 110 -11.74 3.95 -3.60
N TYR A 111 -10.48 4.27 -3.32
CA TYR A 111 -9.88 4.21 -1.97
C TYR A 111 -9.17 5.51 -1.64
N ALA A 112 -9.12 5.82 -0.35
CA ALA A 112 -8.35 6.95 0.16
C ALA A 112 -6.99 6.44 0.64
N PHE A 113 -5.92 6.94 0.03
CA PHE A 113 -4.55 6.57 0.41
C PHE A 113 -4.01 7.47 1.52
N THR A 114 -3.15 6.90 2.35
CA THR A 114 -2.29 7.68 3.25
C THR A 114 -1.17 8.36 2.48
N TYR A 115 -0.41 9.22 3.18
CA TYR A 115 0.92 9.59 2.70
C TYR A 115 1.78 8.34 2.44
N PRO A 116 2.73 8.39 1.48
CA PRO A 116 3.62 7.27 1.21
C PRO A 116 4.43 6.83 2.42
N ILE A 117 4.70 5.53 2.51
CA ILE A 117 5.65 4.96 3.47
C ILE A 117 7.00 4.62 2.81
N SER A 118 7.03 4.44 1.48
CA SER A 118 8.23 4.06 0.72
C SER A 118 8.06 4.39 -0.76
N SER A 119 9.18 4.54 -1.47
CA SER A 119 9.19 4.39 -2.93
C SER A 119 8.80 2.95 -3.30
N ALA A 120 8.22 2.79 -4.49
CA ALA A 120 7.91 1.53 -5.13
C ALA A 120 8.52 1.45 -6.55
N THR A 121 9.49 2.32 -6.86
CA THR A 121 10.17 2.37 -8.16
C THR A 121 10.74 1.01 -8.55
N VAL A 122 10.43 0.58 -9.76
CA VAL A 122 10.65 -0.79 -10.23
C VAL A 122 12.03 -0.93 -10.86
N ALA A 123 12.75 -1.95 -10.44
CA ALA A 123 13.99 -2.40 -11.07
C ALA A 123 13.85 -3.87 -11.51
N ILE A 124 14.89 -4.36 -12.17
CA ILE A 124 14.95 -5.73 -12.65
C ILE A 124 15.84 -6.53 -11.72
N LEU A 125 15.31 -7.60 -11.15
CA LEU A 125 16.10 -8.65 -10.53
C LEU A 125 16.47 -9.68 -11.60
N LYS A 126 17.76 -9.99 -11.71
CA LYS A 126 18.27 -11.07 -12.57
C LYS A 126 19.20 -11.99 -11.78
N ARG A 127 19.59 -13.11 -12.40
CA ARG A 127 20.66 -13.95 -11.87
C ARG A 127 22.01 -13.22 -11.97
N LYS A 128 22.84 -13.35 -10.95
CA LYS A 128 24.20 -12.79 -10.92
C LYS A 128 25.04 -13.35 -12.06
N GLY A 129 25.74 -12.47 -12.78
CA GLY A 129 26.59 -12.84 -13.91
C GLY A 129 25.84 -13.12 -15.21
N ASP A 130 24.51 -12.96 -15.23
CA ASP A 130 23.73 -13.04 -16.46
C ASP A 130 23.92 -11.76 -17.28
N ASN A 131 24.90 -11.76 -18.18
CA ASN A 131 25.24 -10.61 -19.03
C ASN A 131 24.23 -10.37 -20.16
N ARG A 132 23.18 -11.19 -20.28
CA ARG A 132 22.12 -10.99 -21.28
C ARG A 132 21.15 -9.88 -20.90
N ILE A 133 21.17 -9.42 -19.65
CA ILE A 133 20.30 -8.35 -19.14
C ILE A 133 21.16 -7.37 -18.33
N THR A 134 21.53 -6.24 -18.93
CA THR A 134 22.40 -5.22 -18.31
C THR A 134 21.75 -3.85 -18.23
N SER A 135 20.64 -3.69 -18.94
CA SER A 135 19.80 -2.51 -18.94
C SER A 135 18.32 -2.91 -19.10
N PRO A 136 17.37 -2.01 -18.83
CA PRO A 136 15.96 -2.27 -19.09
C PRO A 136 15.60 -2.67 -20.53
N LEU A 137 16.33 -2.19 -21.55
CA LEU A 137 16.08 -2.57 -22.94
C LEU A 137 16.43 -4.04 -23.24
N ASP A 138 17.28 -4.66 -22.42
CA ASP A 138 17.70 -6.04 -22.61
C ASP A 138 16.63 -7.07 -22.20
N MET A 139 15.51 -6.60 -21.61
CA MET A 139 14.33 -7.42 -21.35
C MET A 139 13.67 -7.92 -22.65
N ALA A 140 13.96 -7.29 -23.78
CA ALA A 140 13.49 -7.74 -25.09
C ALA A 140 13.85 -9.20 -25.34
N ASP A 141 12.86 -9.98 -25.78
CA ASP A 141 13.00 -11.42 -26.08
C ASP A 141 13.44 -12.25 -24.85
N LYS A 142 13.10 -11.81 -23.64
CA LYS A 142 13.31 -12.53 -22.37
C LYS A 142 12.01 -12.98 -21.76
N VAL A 143 12.08 -14.00 -20.90
CA VAL A 143 10.94 -14.49 -20.12
C VAL A 143 10.86 -13.76 -18.78
N ALA A 144 9.73 -13.11 -18.48
CA ALA A 144 9.51 -12.43 -17.21
C ALA A 144 8.74 -13.32 -16.22
N GLY A 145 9.03 -13.19 -14.93
CA GLY A 145 8.19 -13.73 -13.85
C GLY A 145 7.71 -12.62 -12.93
N SER A 146 6.42 -12.55 -12.60
CA SER A 146 5.89 -11.56 -11.66
C SER A 146 4.68 -12.07 -10.88
N GLN A 147 4.34 -11.44 -9.76
CA GLN A 147 3.12 -11.74 -9.03
C GLN A 147 1.88 -11.32 -9.85
N ALA A 148 0.89 -12.21 -9.92
CA ALA A 148 -0.38 -11.97 -10.61
C ALA A 148 -1.12 -10.77 -10.00
N GLY A 149 -1.56 -9.85 -10.86
CA GLY A 149 -2.27 -8.63 -10.46
C GLY A 149 -1.39 -7.54 -9.79
N SER A 150 -0.06 -7.71 -9.80
CA SER A 150 0.87 -6.71 -9.26
C SER A 150 0.96 -5.45 -10.15
N PRO A 151 1.08 -4.26 -9.54
CA PRO A 151 1.37 -3.02 -10.28
C PRO A 151 2.67 -3.10 -11.10
N GLN A 152 3.66 -3.87 -10.67
CA GLN A 152 4.94 -4.07 -11.36
C GLN A 152 4.77 -4.83 -12.67
N LEU A 153 3.84 -5.80 -12.72
CA LEU A 153 3.49 -6.47 -13.98
C LEU A 153 2.82 -5.49 -14.96
N THR A 154 1.96 -4.59 -14.47
CA THR A 154 1.39 -3.51 -15.29
C THR A 154 2.47 -2.57 -15.80
N ILE A 155 3.41 -2.16 -14.94
CA ILE A 155 4.55 -1.31 -15.34
C ILE A 155 5.40 -1.99 -16.43
N LEU A 156 5.64 -3.31 -16.31
CA LEU A 156 6.36 -4.06 -17.34
C LEU A 156 5.61 -4.07 -18.68
N LYS A 157 4.29 -4.32 -18.66
CA LYS A 157 3.43 -4.30 -19.86
C LYS A 157 3.43 -2.90 -20.51
N ASP A 158 3.33 -1.85 -19.70
CA ASP A 158 3.39 -0.47 -20.18
C ASP A 158 4.76 -0.10 -20.77
N TYR A 159 5.84 -0.49 -20.09
CA TYR A 159 7.21 -0.29 -20.56
C TYR A 159 7.47 -1.03 -21.87
N GLU A 160 6.95 -2.25 -22.01
CA GLU A 160 7.04 -3.02 -23.25
C GLU A 160 6.46 -2.23 -24.43
N GLN A 161 5.23 -1.73 -24.29
CA GLN A 161 4.52 -1.05 -25.35
C GLN A 161 5.08 0.35 -25.66
N LYS A 162 5.44 1.11 -24.61
CA LYS A 162 5.84 2.52 -24.74
C LYS A 162 7.34 2.70 -24.98
N THR A 163 8.16 1.70 -24.69
CA THR A 163 9.62 1.85 -24.71
C THR A 163 10.31 0.68 -25.39
N LEU A 164 10.08 -0.56 -24.94
CA LEU A 164 10.82 -1.72 -25.44
C LEU A 164 10.56 -1.99 -26.93
N LEU A 165 9.29 -2.09 -27.33
CA LEU A 165 8.90 -2.36 -28.72
C LEU A 165 9.33 -1.22 -29.66
N PRO A 166 9.08 0.07 -29.36
CA PRO A 166 9.55 1.16 -30.21
C PRO A 166 11.07 1.25 -30.38
N GLN A 167 11.85 0.91 -29.36
CA GLN A 167 13.32 1.05 -29.41
C GLN A 167 14.05 -0.20 -29.90
N THR A 168 13.50 -1.39 -29.66
CA THR A 168 14.19 -2.66 -29.96
C THR A 168 13.54 -3.44 -31.11
N GLY A 169 12.30 -3.09 -31.49
CA GLY A 169 11.49 -3.86 -32.43
C GLY A 169 11.02 -5.21 -31.87
N LYS A 170 11.16 -5.44 -30.56
CA LYS A 170 10.86 -6.70 -29.88
C LYS A 170 10.03 -6.47 -28.62
N THR A 171 9.27 -7.49 -28.24
CA THR A 171 8.48 -7.54 -27.00
C THR A 171 9.17 -8.43 -25.96
N ILE A 172 8.60 -8.51 -24.76
CA ILE A 172 8.89 -9.60 -23.82
C ILE A 172 8.45 -10.91 -24.49
N LYS A 173 9.24 -11.96 -24.33
CA LYS A 173 8.99 -13.27 -24.97
C LYS A 173 7.77 -13.94 -24.37
N GLU A 174 7.74 -14.06 -23.04
CA GLU A 174 6.68 -14.65 -22.24
C GLU A 174 6.62 -13.98 -20.87
N MET A 175 5.44 -13.92 -20.26
CA MET A 175 5.25 -13.46 -18.88
C MET A 175 4.58 -14.58 -18.07
N HIS A 176 5.25 -15.04 -17.02
CA HIS A 176 4.73 -16.05 -16.10
C HIS A 176 4.21 -15.35 -14.83
N GLU A 177 2.96 -15.61 -14.49
CA GLU A 177 2.30 -15.02 -13.33
C GLU A 177 2.28 -16.02 -12.16
N PHE A 178 2.71 -15.56 -10.98
CA PHE A 178 2.83 -16.36 -9.76
C PHE A 178 1.88 -15.87 -8.67
N THR A 179 1.62 -16.69 -7.65
CA THR A 179 0.77 -16.29 -6.53
C THR A 179 1.45 -15.20 -5.68
N ASP A 180 2.76 -15.32 -5.47
CA ASP A 180 3.58 -14.34 -4.77
C ASP A 180 4.97 -14.18 -5.41
N TYR A 181 5.75 -13.24 -4.91
CA TYR A 181 7.10 -12.97 -5.44
C TYR A 181 8.14 -14.01 -5.05
N ASN A 182 7.95 -14.77 -3.97
CA ASN A 182 8.90 -15.82 -3.57
C ASN A 182 8.92 -16.94 -4.62
N GLU A 183 7.75 -17.29 -5.16
CA GLU A 183 7.63 -18.20 -6.29
C GLU A 183 8.33 -17.67 -7.55
N ALA A 184 8.18 -16.38 -7.86
CA ALA A 184 8.86 -15.74 -8.99
C ALA A 184 10.40 -15.75 -8.81
N TYR A 185 10.90 -15.49 -7.61
CA TYR A 185 12.33 -15.57 -7.30
C TYR A 185 12.86 -17.01 -7.39
N ALA A 186 12.08 -18.00 -6.96
CA ALA A 186 12.44 -19.42 -7.14
C ALA A 186 12.47 -19.82 -8.63
N ALA A 187 11.52 -19.33 -9.43
CA ALA A 187 11.52 -19.51 -10.88
C ALA A 187 12.76 -18.88 -11.53
N LEU A 188 13.17 -17.69 -11.09
CA LEU A 188 14.37 -17.01 -11.56
C LEU A 188 15.64 -17.81 -11.25
N ALA A 189 15.78 -18.30 -10.01
CA ALA A 189 16.91 -19.13 -9.58
C ALA A 189 17.01 -20.43 -10.40
N SER A 190 15.87 -21.06 -10.68
CA SER A 190 15.79 -22.31 -11.47
C SER A 190 15.81 -22.10 -12.99
N GLN A 191 16.06 -20.87 -13.46
CA GLN A 191 16.11 -20.52 -14.89
C GLN A 191 14.80 -20.73 -15.67
N ARG A 192 13.66 -20.82 -14.99
CA ARG A 192 12.34 -20.85 -15.64
C ARG A 192 11.90 -19.50 -16.19
N VAL A 193 12.38 -18.42 -15.57
CA VAL A 193 12.24 -17.04 -16.07
C VAL A 193 13.61 -16.39 -16.13
N ASP A 194 13.79 -15.39 -16.98
CA ASP A 194 15.05 -14.67 -17.15
C ASP A 194 15.20 -13.50 -16.17
N PHE A 195 14.10 -12.87 -15.78
CA PHE A 195 14.10 -11.75 -14.84
C PHE A 195 12.78 -11.61 -14.08
N VAL A 196 12.82 -10.84 -12.98
CA VAL A 196 11.64 -10.48 -12.17
C VAL A 196 11.61 -8.96 -11.97
N PRO A 197 10.57 -8.24 -12.44
CA PRO A 197 10.39 -6.82 -12.14
C PRO A 197 9.86 -6.65 -10.71
N GLN A 198 10.53 -5.82 -9.92
CA GLN A 198 10.12 -5.56 -8.53
C GLN A 198 10.60 -4.19 -8.05
N ALA A 199 9.88 -3.60 -7.10
CA ALA A 199 10.32 -2.40 -6.40
C ALA A 199 11.69 -2.58 -5.73
N ILE A 200 12.57 -1.60 -5.88
CA ILE A 200 13.93 -1.59 -5.29
C ILE A 200 13.96 -1.95 -3.79
N PRO A 201 13.12 -1.36 -2.90
CA PRO A 201 13.16 -1.71 -1.48
C PRO A 201 12.83 -3.18 -1.19
N ASN A 202 12.02 -3.83 -2.02
CA ASN A 202 11.74 -5.27 -1.89
C ASN A 202 12.90 -6.14 -2.37
N LEU A 203 13.72 -5.65 -3.30
CA LEU A 203 14.89 -6.39 -3.79
C LEU A 203 16.08 -6.35 -2.83
N ALA A 204 16.16 -5.32 -1.98
CA ALA A 204 17.23 -5.14 -1.01
C ALA A 204 17.50 -6.37 -0.11
N PRO A 205 16.50 -6.94 0.60
CA PRO A 205 16.72 -8.15 1.39
C PRO A 205 17.06 -9.36 0.50
N VAL A 206 16.46 -9.47 -0.68
CA VAL A 206 16.69 -10.60 -1.60
C VAL A 206 18.15 -10.68 -2.02
N ILE A 207 18.76 -9.56 -2.41
CA ILE A 207 20.18 -9.53 -2.77
C ILE A 207 21.10 -9.65 -1.57
N LYS A 208 20.69 -9.18 -0.39
CA LYS A 208 21.47 -9.32 0.85
C LYS A 208 21.53 -10.77 1.32
N GLU A 209 20.43 -11.50 1.23
CA GLU A 209 20.34 -12.92 1.61
C GLU A 209 20.96 -13.84 0.56
N ARG A 210 20.88 -13.48 -0.72
CA ARG A 210 21.34 -14.31 -1.84
C ARG A 210 22.29 -13.56 -2.78
N PRO A 211 23.37 -12.95 -2.25
CA PRO A 211 24.27 -12.10 -3.03
C PRO A 211 25.08 -12.86 -4.08
N GLU A 212 25.11 -14.18 -4.01
CA GLU A 212 25.75 -15.04 -5.03
C GLU A 212 24.80 -15.47 -6.15
N LEU A 213 23.49 -15.34 -5.94
CA LEU A 213 22.50 -15.79 -6.91
C LEU A 213 21.90 -14.65 -7.73
N PHE A 214 21.72 -13.47 -7.13
CA PHE A 214 20.97 -12.38 -7.75
C PHE A 214 21.71 -11.05 -7.74
N GLU A 215 21.37 -10.21 -8.70
CA GLU A 215 21.78 -8.80 -8.75
C GLU A 215 20.66 -7.93 -9.36
N ILE A 216 20.67 -6.64 -9.01
CA ILE A 216 19.72 -5.64 -9.51
C ILE A 216 20.32 -4.95 -10.74
N VAL A 217 19.55 -4.85 -11.81
CA VAL A 217 19.94 -4.08 -13.01
C VAL A 217 19.63 -2.60 -12.79
N GLN A 218 20.57 -1.74 -13.20
CA GLN A 218 20.44 -0.29 -13.19
C GLN A 218 20.43 0.26 -14.64
N PRO A 219 19.75 1.39 -14.91
CA PRO A 219 18.84 2.09 -14.01
C PRO A 219 17.52 1.32 -13.78
N PRO A 220 16.68 1.71 -12.81
CA PRO A 220 15.29 1.27 -12.76
C PRO A 220 14.52 1.70 -14.02
N PHE A 221 13.29 1.20 -14.17
CA PHE A 221 12.44 1.49 -15.32
C PHE A 221 11.01 1.79 -14.91
N GLY A 222 10.26 2.40 -15.84
CA GLY A 222 8.89 2.86 -15.58
C GLY A 222 8.85 4.16 -14.76
N PRO A 223 7.64 4.61 -14.40
CA PRO A 223 7.48 5.81 -13.61
C PRO A 223 7.93 5.58 -12.15
N GLU A 224 8.25 6.68 -11.47
CA GLU A 224 8.33 6.66 -10.01
C GLU A 224 6.94 6.33 -9.44
N THR A 225 6.91 5.42 -8.48
CA THR A 225 5.69 5.01 -7.79
C THR A 225 5.96 4.88 -6.30
N TYR A 226 4.89 4.79 -5.51
CA TYR A 226 4.97 4.85 -4.05
C TYR A 226 4.05 3.81 -3.42
N TYR A 227 4.51 3.21 -2.32
CA TYR A 227 3.68 2.39 -1.44
C TYR A 227 3.03 3.27 -0.38
N ALA A 228 1.73 3.07 -0.19
CA ALA A 228 0.94 3.70 0.87
C ALA A 228 -0.09 2.69 1.42
N TRP A 229 -0.81 3.10 2.45
CA TRP A 229 -1.93 2.34 3.01
C TRP A 229 -3.27 2.90 2.57
N ALA A 230 -4.34 2.14 2.76
CA ALA A 230 -5.66 2.51 2.26
C ALA A 230 -6.76 2.40 3.30
N GLY A 231 -7.59 3.43 3.36
CA GLY A 231 -8.92 3.41 3.96
C GLY A 231 -10.01 3.48 2.89
N ARG A 232 -11.28 3.36 3.32
CA ARG A 232 -12.40 3.59 2.40
C ARG A 232 -12.44 5.07 2.02
N LYS A 233 -12.90 5.34 0.79
CA LYS A 233 -13.09 6.71 0.29
C LYS A 233 -14.51 7.20 0.61
N ASP A 234 -14.81 7.28 1.90
CA ASP A 234 -16.08 7.77 2.46
C ASP A 234 -15.82 8.75 3.60
N GLU A 235 -16.83 9.54 3.97
CA GLU A 235 -16.73 10.52 5.06
C GLU A 235 -16.42 9.83 6.40
N ASP A 236 -17.04 8.67 6.66
CA ASP A 236 -16.85 7.89 7.88
C ASP A 236 -15.37 7.52 8.14
N SER A 237 -14.61 7.23 7.08
CA SER A 237 -13.21 6.78 7.20
C SER A 237 -12.19 7.91 7.08
N ALA A 238 -12.62 9.12 6.73
CA ALA A 238 -11.73 10.23 6.40
C ALA A 238 -10.80 10.59 7.57
N SER A 239 -11.33 10.62 8.80
CA SER A 239 -10.54 10.89 10.00
C SER A 239 -9.51 9.80 10.30
N LEU A 240 -9.82 8.53 10.03
CA LEU A 240 -8.90 7.40 10.20
C LEU A 240 -7.76 7.46 9.17
N VAL A 241 -8.06 7.79 7.91
CA VAL A 241 -7.05 7.99 6.87
C VAL A 241 -6.13 9.17 7.22
N GLN A 242 -6.71 10.26 7.72
CA GLN A 242 -5.93 11.42 8.17
C GLN A 242 -5.04 11.07 9.37
N PHE A 243 -5.56 10.32 10.35
CA PHE A 243 -4.80 9.85 11.51
C PHE A 243 -3.55 9.08 11.09
N PHE A 244 -3.66 8.12 10.16
CA PHE A 244 -2.50 7.39 9.66
C PHE A 244 -1.55 8.28 8.85
N SER A 245 -2.08 9.19 8.03
CA SER A 245 -1.27 10.14 7.26
C SER A 245 -0.44 11.06 8.18
N ASP A 246 -1.07 11.62 9.21
CA ASP A 246 -0.40 12.46 10.21
C ASP A 246 0.65 11.68 10.99
N GLY A 247 0.36 10.42 11.33
CA GLY A 247 1.32 9.50 11.93
C GLY A 247 2.56 9.30 11.06
N ILE A 248 2.38 9.05 9.76
CA ILE A 248 3.49 8.89 8.81
C ILE A 248 4.30 10.19 8.71
N ALA A 249 3.63 11.35 8.60
CA ALA A 249 4.29 12.66 8.55
C ALA A 249 5.09 12.95 9.83
N LYS A 250 4.56 12.60 11.01
CA LYS A 250 5.25 12.72 12.30
C LYS A 250 6.52 11.85 12.34
N LEU A 251 6.45 10.60 11.85
CA LEU A 251 7.61 9.70 11.78
C LEU A 251 8.66 10.17 10.78
N GLN A 252 8.24 10.76 9.67
CA GLN A 252 9.16 11.36 8.70
C GLN A 252 9.88 12.59 9.31
N LYS A 253 9.11 13.50 9.93
CA LYS A 253 9.65 14.72 10.55
C LYS A 253 10.61 14.42 11.72
N SER A 254 10.37 13.36 12.49
CA SER A 254 11.23 12.97 13.60
C SER A 254 12.50 12.22 13.17
N GLY A 255 12.63 11.85 11.90
CA GLY A 255 13.70 10.97 11.40
C GLY A 255 13.46 9.49 11.68
N LYS A 256 12.40 9.14 12.42
CA LYS A 256 12.09 7.74 12.76
C LYS A 256 11.87 6.88 11.52
N LEU A 257 11.25 7.44 10.49
CA LEU A 257 11.03 6.73 9.23
C LEU A 257 12.36 6.35 8.56
N ALA A 258 13.34 7.26 8.57
CA ALA A 258 14.68 6.99 8.03
C ALA A 258 15.42 5.91 8.83
N GLU A 259 15.31 5.90 10.17
CA GLU A 259 15.85 4.82 11.01
C GLU A 259 15.25 3.45 10.62
N LEU A 260 13.93 3.40 10.42
CA LEU A 260 13.23 2.18 10.02
C LEU A 260 13.63 1.75 8.60
N GLN A 261 13.79 2.69 7.66
CA GLN A 261 14.28 2.38 6.32
C GLN A 261 15.68 1.77 6.37
N GLN A 262 16.59 2.36 7.15
CA GLN A 262 17.94 1.83 7.32
C GLN A 262 17.93 0.44 7.96
N LYS A 263 17.06 0.20 8.95
CA LYS A 263 16.89 -1.10 9.60
C LYS A 263 16.47 -2.19 8.60
N TRP A 264 15.47 -1.92 7.76
CA TRP A 264 14.83 -2.93 6.92
C TRP A 264 15.39 -3.05 5.51
N PHE A 265 15.84 -1.95 4.91
CA PHE A 265 16.35 -1.90 3.54
C PHE A 265 17.88 -1.75 3.48
N GLY A 266 18.49 -1.19 4.52
CA GLY A 266 19.92 -0.85 4.52
C GLY A 266 20.25 0.46 3.81
N PHE A 267 19.25 1.22 3.38
CA PHE A 267 19.36 2.55 2.80
C PHE A 267 18.09 3.36 3.08
N THR A 268 18.17 4.67 2.89
CA THR A 268 17.04 5.58 3.00
C THR A 268 16.48 5.94 1.62
N MET A 269 15.19 6.28 1.57
CA MET A 269 14.49 6.75 0.38
C MET A 269 13.81 8.07 0.70
N GLU A 270 13.96 9.05 -0.19
CA GLU A 270 13.13 10.24 -0.17
C GLU A 270 11.72 9.88 -0.66
N ILE A 271 10.70 10.36 0.04
CA ILE A 271 9.29 10.14 -0.29
C ILE A 271 8.49 11.43 -0.06
N PRO A 272 7.40 11.64 -0.82
CA PRO A 272 6.47 12.76 -0.64
C PRO A 272 6.08 12.98 0.82
N THR A 273 6.16 14.24 1.27
CA THR A 273 5.84 14.63 2.65
C THR A 273 4.58 15.48 2.67
N GLY A 274 3.57 15.08 3.44
CA GLY A 274 2.37 15.90 3.66
C GLY A 274 1.35 15.88 2.52
N TYR A 275 1.55 15.05 1.49
CA TYR A 275 0.60 14.85 0.41
C TYR A 275 0.65 13.44 -0.15
N VAL A 276 -0.45 13.01 -0.78
CA VAL A 276 -0.50 11.79 -1.59
C VAL A 276 -0.08 12.18 -3.01
N PRO A 277 0.99 11.58 -3.59
CA PRO A 277 1.41 11.91 -4.93
C PRO A 277 0.35 11.52 -5.97
N GLU A 278 0.25 12.29 -7.05
CA GLU A 278 -0.63 11.97 -8.17
C GLU A 278 -0.26 10.59 -8.75
N PRO A 279 -1.22 9.67 -8.91
CA PRO A 279 -0.93 8.35 -9.46
C PRO A 279 -0.44 8.42 -10.91
N THR A 280 0.63 7.69 -11.21
CA THR A 280 1.25 7.68 -12.55
C THR A 280 0.61 6.68 -13.53
N GLN A 281 -0.25 5.80 -13.01
CA GLN A 281 -0.95 4.73 -13.74
C GLN A 281 -2.24 4.34 -13.00
#